data_AF-A0A329IAE4-F1
#
_entry.id   AF-A0A329IAE4-F1
#
_cell.length_a   1.000
_cell.length_b   1.000
_cell.length_c   1.000
_cell.angle_alpha   90.00
_cell.angle_beta   90.00
_cell.angle_gamma   90.00
#
_symmetry.space_group_name_H-M   'P 1'
#
loop_
_entity.id
_entity.type
_entity.pdbx_description
1 polymer ?
#
loop_
_entity_poly.entity_id
_entity_poly.type
_entity_poly.pdbx_seq_one_letter_code
_entity_poly.pdbx_strand_id
1 'polypeptide(L)'
;MSRLTLRTVGAAQAQFSRRLGAGARLAFSAHGLTGTLTLRPLLAVTPEYTDLAAFQSALGPFRLSDAEALLSLLGDLPVTLDGDHQPWYWQALNQRFSPQIAELLGPLAPLSGITAPSVGAQAAELSCRIELGLGEQRVHGVLCATAEVLLRWLDAAPWTARLVEVNEDWPVHTPLELGGLSLTLAQLASLQPGDVVLPTHPRFDSQGHGRLHLGGQHWAVQTDSHDRQLYVRFSHEEAQENDP
;
A
#
# COMPACT_ATOMS: atom_id res chain seq x y z
N MET A 1 25.08 12.10 19.69
CA MET A 1 23.69 11.77 19.30
C MET A 1 23.59 11.84 17.79
N SER A 2 23.41 10.71 17.12
CA SER A 2 23.25 10.69 15.65
C SER A 2 21.86 11.20 15.29
N ARG A 3 21.77 12.19 14.41
CA ARG A 3 20.49 12.71 13.91
C ARG A 3 19.80 11.62 13.09
N LEU A 4 18.56 11.30 13.45
CA LEU A 4 17.68 10.47 12.62
C LEU A 4 17.43 11.17 11.29
N THR A 5 18.11 10.72 10.24
CA THR A 5 17.86 11.14 8.87
C THR A 5 16.77 10.24 8.28
N LEU A 6 15.53 10.70 8.36
CA LEU A 6 14.41 10.02 7.73
C LEU A 6 14.49 10.19 6.21
N ARG A 7 14.34 9.09 5.48
CA ARG A 7 14.26 9.12 4.02
C ARG A 7 13.02 9.90 3.59
N THR A 8 13.20 10.93 2.79
CA THR A 8 12.10 11.63 2.13
C THR A 8 11.46 10.70 1.09
N VAL A 9 10.17 10.42 1.27
CA VAL A 9 9.35 9.63 0.33
C VAL A 9 8.50 10.59 -0.48
N GLY A 10 8.52 10.47 -1.81
CA GLY A 10 7.68 11.30 -2.69
C GLY A 10 6.19 11.03 -2.48
N ALA A 11 5.34 12.04 -2.73
CA ALA A 11 3.90 11.94 -2.50
C ALA A 11 3.24 10.78 -3.30
N ALA A 12 3.59 10.63 -4.57
CA ALA A 12 3.08 9.57 -5.43
C ALA A 12 3.54 8.17 -4.95
N GLN A 13 4.78 8.03 -4.51
CA GLN A 13 5.29 6.79 -3.91
C GLN A 13 4.52 6.44 -2.64
N ALA A 14 4.29 7.41 -1.76
CA ALA A 14 3.53 7.19 -0.53
C ALA A 14 2.07 6.80 -0.84
N GLN A 15 1.45 7.42 -1.85
CA GLN A 15 0.10 7.09 -2.30
C GLN A 15 0.02 5.68 -2.89
N PHE A 16 0.96 5.31 -3.76
CA PHE A 16 1.03 3.96 -4.32
C PHE A 16 1.20 2.91 -3.23
N SER A 17 2.14 3.10 -2.30
CA SER A 17 2.34 2.17 -1.18
C SER A 17 1.09 2.02 -0.31
N ARG A 18 0.34 3.10 -0.04
CA ARG A 18 -0.92 3.04 0.71
C ARG A 18 -2.01 2.29 -0.04
N ARG A 19 -2.14 2.52 -1.36
CA ARG A 19 -3.15 1.84 -2.19
C ARG A 19 -2.83 0.37 -2.42
N LEU A 20 -1.56 0.05 -2.64
CA LEU A 20 -1.15 -1.33 -2.82
C LEU A 20 -1.26 -2.08 -1.50
N GLY A 21 -0.92 -1.47 -0.35
CA GLY A 21 -1.22 -2.01 0.99
C GLY A 21 -0.81 -3.48 1.15
N ALA A 22 -1.80 -4.36 1.34
CA ALA A 22 -1.60 -5.81 1.44
C ALA A 22 -1.59 -6.56 0.08
N GLY A 23 -1.89 -5.84 -1.00
CA GLY A 23 -1.97 -6.29 -2.38
C GLY A 23 -3.26 -5.83 -3.05
N ALA A 24 -3.30 -5.95 -4.38
CA ALA A 24 -4.49 -5.72 -5.19
C ALA A 24 -4.72 -6.93 -6.09
N ARG A 25 -5.98 -7.30 -6.32
CA ARG A 25 -6.37 -8.42 -7.18
C ARG A 25 -7.33 -7.94 -8.27
N LEU A 26 -7.09 -8.40 -9.49
CA LEU A 26 -7.96 -8.20 -10.64
C LEU A 26 -8.37 -9.58 -11.19
N ALA A 27 -9.66 -9.78 -11.41
CA ALA A 27 -10.15 -10.92 -12.16
C ALA A 27 -10.11 -10.60 -13.65
N PHE A 28 -9.69 -11.55 -14.47
CA PHE A 28 -9.70 -11.45 -15.92
C PHE A 28 -10.16 -12.77 -16.53
N SER A 29 -10.37 -12.78 -17.85
CA SER A 29 -10.63 -14.01 -18.60
C SER A 29 -9.63 -14.15 -19.73
N ALA A 30 -9.10 -15.36 -19.93
CA ALA A 30 -8.25 -15.71 -21.07
C ALA A 30 -8.48 -17.18 -21.41
N HIS A 31 -8.42 -17.55 -22.69
CA HIS A 31 -8.65 -18.93 -23.14
C HIS A 31 -9.98 -19.55 -22.67
N GLY A 32 -11.02 -18.74 -22.44
CA GLY A 32 -12.30 -19.20 -21.88
C GLY A 32 -12.26 -19.60 -20.40
N LEU A 33 -11.14 -19.38 -19.71
CA LEU A 33 -10.95 -19.63 -18.28
C LEU A 33 -10.95 -18.31 -17.51
N THR A 34 -11.39 -18.34 -16.25
CA THR A 34 -11.26 -17.21 -15.34
C THR A 34 -9.85 -17.21 -14.73
N GLY A 35 -9.15 -16.10 -14.90
CA GLY A 35 -7.83 -15.85 -14.36
C GLY A 35 -7.83 -14.80 -13.26
N THR A 36 -6.73 -14.76 -12.53
CA THR A 36 -6.51 -13.78 -11.45
C THR A 36 -5.13 -13.18 -11.59
N LEU A 37 -5.08 -11.85 -11.69
CA LEU A 37 -3.85 -11.08 -11.65
C LEU A 37 -3.76 -10.41 -10.28
N THR A 38 -2.63 -10.58 -9.60
CA THR A 38 -2.39 -10.04 -8.26
C THR A 38 -1.13 -9.19 -8.25
N LEU A 39 -1.21 -8.00 -7.67
CA LEU A 39 -0.06 -7.16 -7.35
C LEU A 39 0.18 -7.19 -5.85
N ARG A 40 1.44 -7.34 -5.44
CA ARG A 40 1.83 -7.34 -4.02
C ARG A 40 3.04 -6.42 -3.79
N PRO A 41 3.15 -5.76 -2.63
CA PRO A 41 4.33 -4.98 -2.30
C PRO A 41 5.58 -5.85 -2.37
N LEU A 42 6.64 -5.29 -2.95
CA LEU A 42 7.95 -5.91 -2.96
C LEU A 42 8.86 -5.12 -2.03
N LEU A 43 9.26 -5.73 -0.91
CA LEU A 43 10.07 -5.06 0.11
C LEU A 43 11.54 -4.92 -0.33
N ALA A 44 12.03 -5.86 -1.13
CA ALA A 44 13.34 -5.81 -1.77
C ALA A 44 13.29 -6.60 -3.08
N VAL A 45 13.94 -6.09 -4.12
CA VAL A 45 14.11 -6.81 -5.39
C VAL A 45 15.18 -7.87 -5.18
N THR A 46 14.80 -9.14 -5.29
CA THR A 46 15.75 -10.25 -5.29
C THR A 46 16.48 -10.32 -6.65
N PRO A 47 17.75 -10.78 -6.67
CA PRO A 47 18.54 -10.91 -7.90
C PRO A 47 17.98 -11.95 -8.90
N GLU A 48 16.93 -12.68 -8.55
CA GLU A 48 16.23 -13.59 -9.47
C GLU A 48 15.48 -12.85 -10.59
N TYR A 49 15.16 -11.56 -10.40
CA TYR A 49 14.39 -10.76 -11.36
C TYR A 49 15.25 -9.78 -12.17
N THR A 50 16.41 -10.24 -12.63
CA THR A 50 17.40 -9.36 -13.29
C THR A 50 17.07 -9.11 -14.77
N ASP A 51 16.33 -10.02 -15.42
CA ASP A 51 15.91 -9.85 -16.81
C ASP A 51 14.53 -9.18 -16.88
N LEU A 52 14.54 -7.88 -17.17
CA LEU A 52 13.35 -7.04 -17.22
C LEU A 52 13.14 -6.53 -18.65
N ALA A 53 12.15 -7.10 -19.34
CA ALA A 53 11.72 -6.61 -20.65
C ALA A 53 10.90 -5.32 -20.51
N ALA A 54 11.19 -4.33 -21.34
CA ALA A 54 10.54 -3.02 -21.31
C ALA A 54 9.40 -2.91 -22.31
N PHE A 55 8.29 -2.30 -21.90
CA PHE A 55 7.09 -2.13 -22.70
C PHE A 55 6.53 -0.73 -22.54
N GLN A 56 5.81 -0.29 -23.57
CA GLN A 56 4.97 0.89 -23.57
C GLN A 56 3.50 0.47 -23.60
N SER A 57 2.69 1.10 -22.75
CA SER A 57 1.22 1.05 -22.77
C SER A 57 0.62 2.45 -22.84
N ALA A 58 -0.71 2.57 -22.98
CA ALA A 58 -1.39 3.86 -22.80
C ALA A 58 -1.18 4.44 -21.39
N LEU A 59 -1.01 3.57 -20.38
CA LEU A 59 -0.75 3.96 -19.00
C LEU A 59 0.72 4.36 -18.75
N GLY A 60 1.57 4.28 -19.76
CA GLY A 60 2.97 4.65 -19.72
C GLY A 60 3.93 3.45 -19.80
N PRO A 61 5.24 3.73 -19.69
CA PRO A 61 6.27 2.70 -19.78
C PRO A 61 6.35 1.90 -18.49
N PHE A 62 6.57 0.59 -18.62
CA PHE A 62 6.82 -0.31 -17.51
C PHE A 62 7.79 -1.41 -17.94
N ARG A 63 8.34 -2.13 -16.97
CA ARG A 63 9.14 -3.32 -17.22
C ARG A 63 8.61 -4.52 -16.46
N LEU A 64 8.85 -5.69 -17.03
CA LEU A 64 8.30 -6.94 -16.56
C LEU A 64 9.38 -8.03 -16.57
N SER A 65 9.53 -8.77 -15.48
CA SER A 65 10.31 -10.02 -15.47
C SER A 65 9.48 -11.15 -16.04
N ASP A 66 10.11 -12.18 -16.60
CA ASP A 66 9.40 -13.37 -17.12
C ASP A 66 8.28 -12.99 -18.11
N ALA A 67 8.54 -11.94 -18.90
CA ALA A 67 7.53 -11.23 -19.64
C ALA A 67 6.84 -12.10 -20.70
N GLU A 68 7.57 -13.01 -21.36
CA GLU A 68 6.98 -13.98 -22.29
C GLU A 68 5.92 -14.84 -21.61
N ALA A 69 6.25 -15.42 -20.45
CA ALA A 69 5.33 -16.30 -19.73
C ALA A 69 4.12 -15.54 -19.19
N LEU A 70 4.34 -14.33 -18.63
CA LEU A 70 3.25 -13.51 -18.12
C LEU A 70 2.31 -13.04 -19.25
N LEU A 71 2.85 -12.51 -20.35
CA LEU A 71 2.03 -12.01 -21.45
C LEU A 71 1.31 -13.14 -22.19
N SER A 72 1.96 -14.31 -22.34
CA SER A 72 1.32 -15.50 -22.90
C SER A 72 0.14 -16.00 -22.07
N LEU A 73 0.18 -15.84 -20.74
CA LEU A 73 -0.91 -16.25 -19.86
C LEU A 73 -2.06 -15.21 -19.78
N LEU A 74 -1.76 -13.96 -20.11
CA LEU A 74 -2.73 -12.86 -20.12
C LEU A 74 -3.54 -12.74 -21.40
N GLY A 75 -2.96 -13.17 -22.53
CA GLY A 75 -3.60 -13.16 -23.84
C GLY A 75 -3.85 -14.56 -24.36
N ASP A 76 -4.49 -14.63 -25.53
CA ASP A 76 -4.75 -15.93 -26.17
C ASP A 76 -3.66 -16.37 -27.19
N LEU A 77 -2.56 -15.61 -27.28
CA LEU A 77 -1.43 -15.90 -28.17
C LEU A 77 -0.16 -16.13 -27.34
N PRO A 78 0.68 -17.12 -27.72
CA PRO A 78 2.00 -17.25 -27.13
C PRO A 78 2.84 -16.05 -27.54
N VAL A 79 3.55 -15.46 -26.57
CA VAL A 79 4.45 -14.31 -26.73
C VAL A 79 5.90 -14.76 -26.73
N THR A 80 6.65 -14.28 -27.71
CA THR A 80 8.10 -14.46 -27.83
C THR A 80 8.73 -13.08 -28.04
N LEU A 81 9.71 -12.77 -27.20
CA LEU A 81 10.49 -11.54 -27.22
C LEU A 81 11.82 -11.71 -27.95
N ASP A 82 12.23 -12.95 -28.23
CA ASP A 82 13.38 -13.23 -29.07
C ASP A 82 13.15 -12.83 -30.54
N GLY A 83 14.17 -12.22 -31.13
CA GLY A 83 14.20 -11.83 -32.55
C GLY A 83 13.56 -10.48 -32.86
N ASP A 84 13.30 -10.23 -34.14
CA ASP A 84 12.79 -8.95 -34.62
C ASP A 84 11.29 -8.78 -34.30
N HIS A 85 10.98 -7.79 -33.47
CA HIS A 85 9.60 -7.45 -33.10
C HIS A 85 8.80 -6.93 -34.30
N GLN A 86 7.98 -7.79 -34.90
CA GLN A 86 7.14 -7.40 -36.03
C GLN A 86 5.91 -6.60 -35.57
N PRO A 87 5.64 -5.40 -36.12
CA PRO A 87 4.52 -4.55 -35.68
C PRO A 87 3.13 -5.23 -35.77
N TRP A 88 2.91 -6.06 -36.80
CA TRP A 88 1.65 -6.76 -37.00
C TRP A 88 1.33 -7.76 -35.88
N TYR A 89 2.37 -8.36 -35.29
CA TYR A 89 2.22 -9.36 -34.24
C TYR A 89 1.71 -8.71 -32.94
N TRP A 90 2.29 -7.56 -32.57
CA TRP A 90 1.83 -6.78 -31.42
C TRP A 90 0.42 -6.22 -31.61
N GLN A 91 0.06 -5.83 -32.84
CA GLN A 91 -1.31 -5.45 -33.14
C GLN A 91 -2.29 -6.61 -32.93
N ALA A 92 -1.95 -7.82 -33.41
CA ALA A 92 -2.77 -9.02 -33.21
C ALA A 92 -2.88 -9.40 -31.72
N LEU A 93 -1.78 -9.31 -30.97
CA LEU A 93 -1.76 -9.54 -29.52
C LEU A 93 -2.74 -8.60 -28.79
N ASN A 94 -2.66 -7.29 -29.08
CA ASN A 94 -3.52 -6.28 -28.46
C ASN A 94 -5.02 -6.50 -28.73
N GLN A 95 -5.37 -6.98 -29.92
CA GLN A 95 -6.76 -7.29 -30.28
C GLN A 95 -7.32 -8.53 -29.57
N ARG A 96 -6.45 -9.37 -29.00
CA ARG A 96 -6.83 -10.63 -28.35
C ARG A 96 -6.74 -10.58 -26.82
N PHE A 97 -6.41 -9.44 -26.23
CA PHE A 97 -6.55 -9.27 -24.79
C PHE A 97 -8.02 -9.20 -24.40
N SER A 98 -8.35 -9.76 -23.23
CA SER A 98 -9.65 -9.48 -22.62
C SER A 98 -9.76 -8.00 -22.25
N PRO A 99 -10.99 -7.46 -22.14
CA PRO A 99 -11.20 -6.05 -21.87
C PRO A 99 -10.40 -5.54 -20.66
N GLN A 100 -10.38 -6.30 -19.57
CA GLN A 100 -9.66 -5.94 -18.35
C GLN A 100 -8.14 -5.83 -18.55
N ILE A 101 -7.57 -6.70 -19.39
CA ILE A 101 -6.14 -6.69 -19.70
C ILE A 101 -5.81 -5.62 -20.74
N ALA A 102 -6.71 -5.38 -21.70
CA ALA A 102 -6.56 -4.31 -22.68
C ALA A 102 -6.56 -2.92 -22.02
N GLU A 103 -7.35 -2.69 -20.97
CA GLU A 103 -7.30 -1.44 -20.19
C GLU A 103 -5.96 -1.22 -19.48
N LEU A 104 -5.29 -2.30 -19.05
CA LEU A 104 -4.01 -2.22 -18.35
C LEU A 104 -2.82 -2.10 -19.29
N LEU A 105 -2.81 -2.89 -20.36
CA LEU A 105 -1.64 -3.08 -21.22
C LEU A 105 -1.78 -2.41 -22.57
N GLY A 106 -3.01 -2.19 -23.05
CA GLY A 106 -3.30 -1.76 -24.41
C GLY A 106 -3.05 -0.27 -24.66
N PRO A 107 -2.56 0.12 -25.85
CA PRO A 107 -1.84 -0.73 -26.79
C PRO A 107 -0.44 -1.06 -26.24
N LEU A 108 -0.11 -2.35 -26.17
CA LEU A 108 1.16 -2.87 -25.71
C LEU A 108 2.17 -2.92 -26.86
N ALA A 109 3.35 -2.34 -26.66
CA ALA A 109 4.47 -2.43 -27.59
C ALA A 109 5.79 -2.61 -26.84
N PRO A 110 6.74 -3.43 -27.33
CA PRO A 110 8.05 -3.58 -26.72
C PRO A 110 8.86 -2.30 -26.94
N LEU A 111 9.62 -1.91 -25.92
CA LEU A 111 10.59 -0.82 -25.99
C LEU A 111 11.99 -1.40 -26.18
N SER A 112 12.59 -1.19 -27.35
CA SER A 112 13.98 -1.58 -27.59
C SER A 112 14.93 -0.72 -26.75
N GLY A 113 16.04 -1.31 -26.28
CA GLY A 113 16.88 -0.79 -25.19
C GLY A 113 17.50 0.61 -25.37
N ILE A 114 17.48 1.20 -26.58
CA ILE A 114 17.92 2.57 -26.85
C ILE A 114 16.80 3.60 -26.54
N THR A 115 15.55 3.15 -26.62
CA THR A 115 14.33 3.94 -26.41
C THR A 115 13.57 3.56 -25.15
N ALA A 116 13.99 2.52 -24.42
CA ALA A 116 13.52 2.28 -23.07
C ALA A 116 13.94 3.52 -22.25
N PRO A 117 13.00 4.41 -21.89
CA PRO A 117 13.36 5.52 -21.04
C PRO A 117 13.89 4.90 -19.76
N SER A 118 15.05 5.36 -19.26
CA SER A 118 15.23 5.36 -17.82
C SER A 118 14.02 6.12 -17.32
N VAL A 119 13.00 5.44 -16.78
CA VAL A 119 11.65 6.00 -16.68
C VAL A 119 11.72 7.27 -15.82
N GLY A 120 11.82 8.42 -16.49
CA GLY A 120 12.30 9.68 -15.93
C GLY A 120 13.68 9.58 -15.27
N ALA A 121 14.72 10.19 -15.84
CA ALA A 121 16.02 10.41 -15.18
C ALA A 121 15.96 11.18 -13.83
N GLN A 122 14.76 11.46 -13.31
CA GLN A 122 14.49 12.08 -12.01
C GLN A 122 13.43 11.35 -11.15
N ALA A 123 12.70 10.35 -11.68
CA ALA A 123 11.65 9.66 -10.93
C ALA A 123 12.16 8.28 -10.46
N ALA A 124 12.11 8.04 -9.15
CA ALA A 124 12.48 6.75 -8.59
C ALA A 124 11.48 5.67 -9.03
N GLU A 125 11.97 4.63 -9.68
CA GLU A 125 11.14 3.48 -10.04
C GLU A 125 10.75 2.67 -8.81
N LEU A 126 9.53 2.16 -8.86
CA LEU A 126 8.98 1.27 -7.85
C LEU A 126 8.77 -0.10 -8.47
N SER A 127 8.96 -1.12 -7.64
CA SER A 127 8.77 -2.51 -8.01
C SER A 127 7.67 -3.12 -7.17
N CYS A 128 6.84 -3.95 -7.79
CA CYS A 128 5.87 -4.79 -7.11
C CYS A 128 5.89 -6.19 -7.69
N ARG A 129 5.52 -7.18 -6.88
CA ARG A 129 5.37 -8.56 -7.36
C ARG A 129 4.07 -8.66 -8.14
N ILE A 130 4.14 -9.25 -9.33
CA ILE A 130 2.99 -9.60 -10.14
C ILE A 130 2.83 -11.12 -10.13
N GLU A 131 1.59 -11.58 -9.97
CA GLU A 131 1.26 -12.99 -9.98
C GLU A 131 0.03 -13.23 -10.83
N LEU A 132 0.12 -14.21 -11.69
CA LEU A 132 -0.96 -14.65 -12.56
C LEU A 132 -1.36 -16.07 -12.19
N GLY A 133 -2.65 -16.31 -12.13
CA GLY A 133 -3.22 -17.65 -12.12
C GLY A 133 -4.25 -17.76 -13.23
N LEU A 134 -4.20 -18.84 -14.01
CA LEU A 134 -5.22 -19.19 -15.01
C LEU A 134 -5.41 -20.72 -14.98
N GLY A 135 -6.56 -21.18 -14.45
CA GLY A 135 -6.74 -22.59 -14.12
C GLY A 135 -5.66 -23.07 -13.13
N GLU A 136 -4.92 -24.12 -13.52
CA GLU A 136 -3.82 -24.67 -12.73
C GLU A 136 -2.47 -23.97 -12.96
N GLN A 137 -2.35 -23.16 -14.02
CA GLN A 137 -1.11 -22.46 -14.34
C GLN A 137 -0.93 -21.26 -13.44
N ARG A 138 0.29 -21.10 -12.91
CA ARG A 138 0.70 -19.92 -12.14
C ARG A 138 2.04 -19.41 -12.61
N VAL A 139 2.14 -18.09 -12.78
CA VAL A 139 3.39 -17.41 -13.14
C VAL A 139 3.57 -16.24 -12.19
N HIS A 140 4.80 -16.03 -11.76
CA HIS A 140 5.20 -14.96 -10.85
C HIS A 140 6.29 -14.15 -11.50
N GLY A 141 6.29 -12.84 -11.24
CA GLY A 141 7.34 -11.97 -11.72
C GLY A 141 7.35 -10.63 -10.98
N VAL A 142 8.06 -9.67 -11.55
CA VAL A 142 8.17 -8.30 -11.04
C VAL A 142 7.71 -7.31 -12.10
N LEU A 143 6.87 -6.38 -11.68
CA LEU A 143 6.45 -5.21 -12.43
C LEU A 143 7.18 -3.97 -11.88
N CYS A 144 7.90 -3.28 -12.74
CA CYS A 144 8.64 -2.05 -12.43
C CYS A 144 8.11 -0.88 -13.26
N ALA A 145 7.73 0.22 -12.62
CA ALA A 145 7.41 1.48 -13.29
C ALA A 145 7.49 2.65 -12.29
N THR A 146 7.24 3.89 -12.74
CA THR A 146 7.11 5.00 -11.80
C THR A 146 5.83 4.89 -10.98
N ALA A 147 5.80 5.58 -9.84
CA ALA A 147 4.63 5.62 -8.97
C ALA A 147 3.36 6.07 -9.72
N GLU A 148 3.49 7.03 -10.63
CA GLU A 148 2.38 7.57 -11.43
C GLU A 148 1.81 6.53 -12.41
N VAL A 149 2.68 5.73 -13.05
CA VAL A 149 2.25 4.65 -13.95
C VAL A 149 1.54 3.56 -13.14
N LEU A 150 2.11 3.17 -12.00
CA LEU A 150 1.52 2.12 -11.16
C LEU A 150 0.20 2.56 -10.52
N LEU A 151 0.06 3.84 -10.16
CA LEU A 151 -1.22 4.40 -9.71
C LEU A 151 -2.27 4.35 -10.83
N ARG A 152 -1.91 4.74 -12.06
CA ARG A 152 -2.79 4.61 -13.23
C ARG A 152 -3.20 3.17 -13.49
N TRP A 153 -2.29 2.21 -13.32
CA TRP A 153 -2.62 0.78 -13.37
C TRP A 153 -3.70 0.40 -12.36
N LEU A 154 -3.58 0.85 -11.11
CA LEU A 154 -4.57 0.59 -10.07
C LEU A 154 -5.92 1.31 -10.31
N ASP A 155 -5.96 2.31 -11.19
CA ASP A 155 -7.17 3.07 -11.56
C ASP A 155 -7.84 2.58 -12.84
N ALA A 156 -7.08 1.99 -13.77
CA ALA A 156 -7.57 1.61 -15.09
C ALA A 156 -8.49 0.38 -15.09
N ALA A 157 -8.50 -0.40 -14.01
CA ALA A 157 -9.31 -1.62 -13.91
C ALA A 157 -9.96 -1.74 -12.52
N PRO A 158 -11.02 -2.55 -12.37
CA PRO A 158 -11.72 -2.71 -11.08
C PRO A 158 -10.93 -3.63 -10.12
N TRP A 159 -9.82 -3.12 -9.60
CA TRP A 159 -9.01 -3.83 -8.62
C TRP A 159 -9.76 -3.98 -7.30
N THR A 160 -9.72 -5.18 -6.74
CA THR A 160 -10.16 -5.45 -5.37
C THR A 160 -8.94 -5.42 -4.45
N ALA A 161 -8.98 -4.56 -3.44
CA ALA A 161 -7.93 -4.53 -2.42
C ALA A 161 -7.91 -5.85 -1.66
N ARG A 162 -6.71 -6.40 -1.43
CA ARG A 162 -6.54 -7.57 -0.58
C ARG A 162 -6.61 -7.13 0.87
N LEU A 163 -7.65 -7.56 1.56
CA LEU A 163 -7.71 -7.49 3.02
C LEU A 163 -6.95 -8.69 3.57
N VAL A 164 -5.93 -8.43 4.38
CA VAL A 164 -5.29 -9.47 5.19
C VAL A 164 -5.94 -9.37 6.56
N GLU A 165 -6.52 -10.47 7.02
CA GLU A 165 -6.99 -10.57 8.40
C GLU A 165 -5.77 -10.36 9.30
N VAL A 166 -5.84 -9.31 10.12
CA VAL A 166 -4.86 -9.11 11.19
C VAL A 166 -5.15 -10.22 12.20
N ASN A 167 -4.10 -10.91 12.64
CA ASN A 167 -4.24 -11.93 13.69
C ASN A 167 -5.01 -11.31 14.88
N GLU A 168 -6.07 -11.96 15.33
CA GLU A 168 -6.88 -11.52 16.47
C GLU A 168 -6.03 -11.34 17.74
N ASP A 169 -4.91 -12.08 17.84
CA ASP A 169 -3.96 -11.98 18.95
C ASP A 169 -3.01 -10.78 18.84
N TRP A 170 -3.08 -9.96 17.78
CA TRP A 170 -2.18 -8.82 17.61
C TRP A 170 -2.46 -7.77 18.70
N PRO A 171 -1.53 -7.54 19.65
CA PRO A 171 -1.80 -6.68 20.77
C PRO A 171 -1.81 -5.21 20.32
N VAL A 172 -2.93 -4.53 20.53
CA VAL A 172 -3.04 -3.08 20.34
C VAL A 172 -2.87 -2.41 21.70
N HIS A 173 -1.69 -1.81 21.91
CA HIS A 173 -1.43 -1.04 23.12
C HIS A 173 -1.82 0.42 22.89
N THR A 174 -2.81 0.90 23.63
CA THR A 174 -3.18 2.32 23.65
C THR A 174 -2.90 2.88 25.04
N PRO A 175 -2.08 3.94 25.18
CA PRO A 175 -1.85 4.55 26.48
C PRO A 175 -3.13 5.22 26.99
N LEU A 176 -3.39 5.09 28.29
CA LEU A 176 -4.45 5.82 28.96
C LEU A 176 -3.94 7.22 29.35
N GLU A 177 -4.28 8.24 28.55
CA GLU A 177 -3.91 9.62 28.85
C GLU A 177 -4.81 10.19 29.96
N LEU A 178 -4.22 10.53 31.11
CA LEU A 178 -4.96 11.13 32.24
C LEU A 178 -5.20 12.63 32.06
N GLY A 179 -4.33 13.31 31.32
CA GLY A 179 -4.40 14.74 31.07
C GLY A 179 -3.15 15.28 30.39
N GLY A 180 -3.27 16.49 29.85
CA GLY A 180 -2.17 17.24 29.26
C GLY A 180 -1.80 18.46 30.10
N LEU A 181 -0.52 18.82 30.10
CA LEU A 181 -0.03 20.05 30.73
C LEU A 181 1.12 20.65 29.90
N SER A 182 1.27 21.96 29.93
CA SER A 182 2.33 22.66 29.20
C SER A 182 3.23 23.39 30.20
N LEU A 183 4.53 23.08 30.18
CA LEU A 183 5.55 23.74 30.97
C LEU A 183 6.56 24.41 30.06
N THR A 184 7.10 25.53 30.50
CA THR A 184 8.35 26.05 29.94
C THR A 184 9.51 25.14 30.31
N LEU A 185 10.61 25.20 29.54
CA LEU A 185 11.80 24.42 29.82
C LEU A 185 12.38 24.70 31.23
N ALA A 186 12.30 25.96 31.68
CA ALA A 186 12.75 26.35 33.01
C ALA A 186 11.91 25.70 34.13
N GLN A 187 10.58 25.66 33.98
CA GLN A 187 9.68 25.01 34.93
C GLN A 187 9.90 23.49 34.97
N LEU A 188 10.07 22.86 33.81
CA LEU A 188 10.37 21.44 33.73
C LEU A 188 11.71 21.11 34.42
N ALA A 189 12.73 21.95 34.23
CA ALA A 189 14.04 21.78 34.86
C ALA A 189 14.04 22.02 36.38
N SER A 190 13.07 22.77 36.91
CA SER A 190 12.96 23.02 38.35
C SER A 190 12.24 21.92 39.14
N LEU A 191 11.55 20.98 38.48
CA LEU A 191 10.78 19.93 39.15
C LEU A 191 11.66 19.02 40.03
N GLN A 192 11.19 18.75 41.24
CA GLN A 192 11.80 17.84 42.20
C GLN A 192 10.86 16.67 42.56
N PRO A 193 11.39 15.52 43.01
CA PRO A 193 10.58 14.44 43.56
C PRO A 193 9.68 14.94 44.69
N GLY A 194 8.38 14.71 44.56
CA GLY A 194 7.36 15.19 45.53
C GLY A 194 6.57 16.40 45.06
N ASP A 195 7.00 17.07 43.98
CA ASP A 195 6.22 18.14 43.37
C ASP A 195 4.91 17.61 42.80
N VAL A 196 3.83 18.37 42.99
CA VAL A 196 2.50 18.06 42.47
C VAL A 196 2.28 18.87 41.19
N VAL A 197 2.00 18.17 40.10
CA VAL A 197 1.67 18.80 38.81
C VAL A 197 0.20 18.59 38.50
N LEU A 198 -0.50 19.69 38.24
CA LEU A 198 -1.91 19.68 37.88
C LEU A 198 -2.06 19.78 36.36
N PRO A 199 -2.77 18.84 35.71
CA PRO A 199 -3.05 18.93 34.29
C PRO A 199 -3.86 20.19 33.96
N THR A 200 -3.45 20.96 32.95
CA THR A 200 -4.27 22.07 32.44
C THR A 200 -5.45 21.57 31.61
N HIS A 201 -5.31 20.37 31.02
CA HIS A 201 -6.35 19.71 30.25
C HIS A 201 -6.57 18.31 30.83
N PRO A 202 -7.29 18.18 31.96
CA PRO A 202 -7.61 16.88 32.53
C PRO A 202 -8.54 16.10 31.60
N ARG A 203 -8.24 14.81 31.36
CA ARG A 203 -9.12 13.89 30.62
C ARG A 203 -10.07 13.14 31.52
N PHE A 204 -9.75 13.10 32.82
CA PHE A 204 -10.55 12.48 33.88
C PHE A 204 -10.79 13.48 35.00
N ASP A 205 -11.98 13.44 35.57
CA ASP A 205 -12.31 14.16 36.79
C ASP A 205 -11.87 13.38 38.05
N SER A 206 -12.01 14.02 39.20
CA SER A 206 -11.69 13.41 40.51
C SER A 206 -12.60 12.23 40.88
N GLN A 207 -13.74 12.06 40.20
CA GLN A 207 -14.69 10.97 40.41
C GLN A 207 -14.44 9.79 39.44
N GLY A 208 -13.44 9.91 38.56
CA GLY A 208 -13.08 8.87 37.60
C GLY A 208 -13.85 8.92 36.28
N HIS A 209 -14.71 9.91 36.06
CA HIS A 209 -15.34 10.09 34.75
C HIS A 209 -14.37 10.78 33.80
N GLY A 210 -14.28 10.31 32.57
CA GLY A 210 -13.39 10.89 31.59
C GLY A 210 -13.79 10.61 30.15
N ARG A 211 -12.96 11.09 29.24
CA ARG A 211 -13.10 10.87 27.80
C ARG A 211 -11.83 10.24 27.23
N LEU A 212 -11.98 9.21 26.41
CA LEU A 212 -10.88 8.46 25.83
C LEU A 212 -11.00 8.38 24.31
N HIS A 213 -9.88 8.56 23.61
CA HIS A 213 -9.82 8.44 22.16
C HIS A 213 -9.23 7.08 21.80
N LEU A 214 -10.04 6.19 21.23
CA LEU A 214 -9.63 4.84 20.84
C LEU A 214 -10.18 4.50 19.45
N GLY A 215 -9.31 4.05 18.56
CA GLY A 215 -9.72 3.62 17.21
C GLY A 215 -10.33 4.74 16.35
N GLY A 216 -9.96 6.00 16.61
CA GLY A 216 -10.54 7.16 15.94
C GLY A 216 -11.88 7.64 16.52
N GLN A 217 -12.38 7.00 17.58
CA GLN A 217 -13.64 7.33 18.24
C GLN A 217 -13.42 7.93 19.63
N HIS A 218 -14.38 8.73 20.08
CA HIS A 218 -14.41 9.30 21.42
C HIS A 218 -15.38 8.50 22.31
N TRP A 219 -14.89 8.11 23.48
CA TRP A 219 -15.64 7.28 24.42
C TRP A 219 -15.79 8.01 25.75
N ALA A 220 -17.02 8.08 26.25
CA ALA A 220 -17.27 8.37 27.65
C ALA A 220 -16.86 7.15 28.49
N VAL A 221 -15.96 7.37 29.43
CA VAL A 221 -15.39 6.30 30.26
C VAL A 221 -15.52 6.61 31.74
N GLN A 222 -15.56 5.55 32.55
CA GLN A 222 -15.54 5.65 34.00
C GLN A 222 -14.47 4.70 34.55
N THR A 223 -13.63 5.19 35.45
CA THR A 223 -12.68 4.33 36.16
C THR A 223 -13.36 3.60 37.31
N ASP A 224 -12.95 2.36 37.51
CA ASP A 224 -13.34 1.53 38.65
C ASP A 224 -12.07 0.86 39.19
N SER A 225 -12.11 0.44 40.46
CA SER A 225 -10.99 -0.25 41.09
C SER A 225 -11.47 -1.51 41.78
N HIS A 226 -10.94 -2.66 41.38
CA HIS A 226 -11.21 -3.96 41.99
C HIS A 226 -9.90 -4.70 42.20
N ASP A 227 -9.71 -5.34 43.36
CA ASP A 227 -8.50 -6.13 43.68
C ASP A 227 -7.15 -5.45 43.35
N ARG A 228 -7.04 -4.16 43.67
CA ARG A 228 -5.85 -3.32 43.39
C ARG A 228 -5.51 -3.15 41.90
N GLN A 229 -6.43 -3.50 41.01
CA GLN A 229 -6.35 -3.21 39.59
C GLN A 229 -7.31 -2.07 39.23
N LEU A 230 -6.83 -1.17 38.39
CA LEU A 230 -7.61 -0.08 37.82
C LEU A 230 -8.24 -0.57 36.52
N TYR A 231 -9.56 -0.42 36.45
CA TYR A 231 -10.37 -0.75 35.29
C TYR A 231 -10.91 0.54 34.67
N VAL A 232 -11.06 0.54 33.36
CA VAL A 232 -11.74 1.60 32.61
C VAL A 232 -12.94 0.96 31.93
N ARG A 233 -14.13 1.40 32.31
CA ARG A 233 -15.38 0.96 31.71
C ARG A 233 -15.81 1.95 30.63
N PHE A 234 -15.96 1.44 29.41
CA PHE A 234 -16.54 2.17 28.30
C PHE A 234 -18.06 2.19 28.45
N SER A 235 -18.67 3.37 28.38
CA SER A 235 -20.12 3.52 28.57
C SER A 235 -20.85 3.67 27.23
N HIS A 236 -20.52 4.69 26.44
CA HIS A 236 -21.07 4.92 25.11
C HIS A 236 -20.13 5.79 24.27
N GLU A 237 -20.31 5.74 22.95
CA GLU A 237 -19.61 6.56 21.97
C GLU A 237 -20.19 7.98 21.99
N GLU A 238 -19.33 8.99 22.18
CA GLU A 238 -19.73 10.39 22.11
C GLU A 238 -19.52 10.89 20.67
N ALA A 239 -20.56 11.48 20.09
CA ALA A 239 -20.41 12.22 18.84
C ALA A 239 -19.49 13.42 19.11
N GLN A 240 -18.58 13.68 18.17
CA GLN A 240 -17.62 14.77 18.26
C GLN A 240 -18.36 16.11 18.36
N GLU A 241 -18.54 16.63 19.57
CA GLU A 241 -18.92 18.02 19.78
C GLU A 241 -17.71 18.86 19.41
N ASN A 242 -17.81 19.56 18.28
CA ASN A 242 -16.90 20.65 17.92
C ASN A 242 -16.92 21.66 19.06
N ASP A 243 -15.87 21.68 19.88
CA ASP A 243 -15.57 22.85 20.71
C ASP A 243 -14.94 23.92 19.79
N PRO A 244 -15.33 25.19 19.91
CA PRO A 244 -14.98 26.29 19.00
C PRO A 244 -13.51 26.72 19.02
#